data_AF-A0A0F8XLP1-F1
#
_entry.id   AF-A0A0F8XLP1-F1
#
_cell.length_a   1.000
_cell.length_b   1.000
_cell.length_c   1.000
_cell.angle_alpha   90.00
_cell.angle_beta   90.00
_cell.angle_gamma   90.00
#
_symmetry.space_group_name_H-M   'P 1'
#
loop_
_entity.id
_entity.type
_entity.pdbx_description
1 polymer ?
#
loop_
_entity_poly.entity_id
_entity_poly.type
_entity_poly.pdbx_seq_one_letter_code
_entity_poly.pdbx_strand_id
1 'polypeptide(L)'
;EGKWKKISWDAAISEIAYRLAELRSKGQSHTLGFISGSEQGTVTALSERFMTAYGSRNFLQTPSMDDSYAMVLNLMQGVDALAGFDFENTDFVLSFGSGIIDGWGSPVRMFRANSRWRTIGGKVVQIEPRLSNTAAKSDKWIPINPGTEADLAFGLAHVIIKQSLYNKDFIDNYSFGFDHWKKRMLDEYSPDKVAKTTGIDNSTIISLARNFARSSRPLAICGRGQGKTPGSSSEFMAVHALNALVGSINRKGGVWAVSRPGYIDWPEVEIDKIAEKGLQQRRVDGAGDRKYPQSRSLLNRFFKMIHSKEISPIQALLVSDANPRYTLPDSKV
;
A
#
# COMPACT_ATOMS: atom_id res chain seq x y z
N GLU A 1 25.74 18.40 -15.31
CA GLU A 1 27.17 18.13 -15.02
C GLU A 1 27.36 17.97 -13.52
N GLY A 2 27.81 16.80 -13.04
CA GLY A 2 27.97 16.49 -11.61
C GLY A 2 29.24 17.07 -10.97
N LYS A 3 29.48 18.38 -11.12
CA LYS A 3 30.69 19.08 -10.67
C LYS A 3 30.62 19.45 -9.18
N TRP A 4 30.58 18.44 -8.31
CA TRP A 4 30.46 18.64 -6.86
C TRP A 4 31.76 19.16 -6.22
N LYS A 5 31.62 20.01 -5.19
CA LYS A 5 32.72 20.49 -4.33
C LYS A 5 32.43 20.13 -2.88
N LYS A 6 33.47 19.76 -2.14
CA LYS A 6 33.36 19.50 -0.69
C LYS A 6 33.17 20.82 0.06
N ILE A 7 32.20 20.83 0.98
CA ILE A 7 31.95 21.93 1.93
C ILE A 7 31.80 21.35 3.34
N SER A 8 31.91 22.19 4.37
CA SER A 8 31.62 21.78 5.75
C SER A 8 30.11 21.65 5.98
N TRP A 9 29.72 20.95 7.05
CA TRP A 9 28.33 20.87 7.49
C TRP A 9 27.75 22.25 7.80
N ASP A 10 28.49 23.10 8.51
CA ASP A 10 28.04 24.45 8.85
C ASP A 10 27.77 25.30 7.60
N ALA A 11 28.63 25.20 6.58
CA ALA A 11 28.43 25.89 5.31
C ALA A 11 27.19 25.38 4.58
N ALA A 12 27.00 24.06 4.49
CA ALA A 12 25.85 23.45 3.83
C ALA A 12 24.53 23.83 4.51
N ILE A 13 24.48 23.74 5.84
CA ILE A 13 23.29 24.09 6.64
C ILE A 13 23.01 25.58 6.51
N SER A 14 24.03 26.44 6.57
CA SER A 14 23.86 27.89 6.44
C SER A 14 23.30 28.28 5.07
N GLU A 15 23.79 27.66 3.99
CA GLU A 15 23.31 27.91 2.64
C GLU A 15 21.83 27.52 2.48
N ILE A 16 21.45 26.34 2.97
CA ILE A 16 20.06 25.87 2.94
C ILE A 16 19.18 26.78 3.82
N ALA A 17 19.61 27.07 5.05
CA ALA A 17 18.86 27.91 5.98
C ALA A 17 18.62 29.32 5.42
N TYR A 18 19.62 29.93 4.77
CA TYR A 18 19.48 31.21 4.10
C TYR A 18 18.41 31.18 3.00
N ARG A 19 18.44 30.16 2.13
CA ARG A 19 17.44 30.00 1.05
C ARG A 19 16.03 29.80 1.59
N LEU A 20 15.88 29.00 2.64
CA LEU A 20 14.59 28.76 3.29
C LEU A 20 14.08 30.01 4.01
N ALA A 21 14.96 30.77 4.68
CA ALA A 21 14.59 32.04 5.29
C ALA A 21 14.12 33.08 4.25
N GLU A 22 14.81 33.15 3.10
CA GLU A 22 14.43 34.02 1.99
C GLU A 22 13.01 33.70 1.49
N LEU A 23 12.70 32.42 1.24
CA LEU A 23 11.36 31.98 0.83
C LEU A 23 10.29 32.31 1.87
N ARG A 24 10.57 32.09 3.17
CA ARG A 24 9.65 32.47 4.25
C ARG A 24 9.41 33.97 4.32
N SER A 25 10.46 34.79 4.17
CA SER A 25 10.35 36.25 4.21
C SER A 25 9.43 36.81 3.11
N LYS A 26 9.37 36.12 1.97
CA LYS A 26 8.47 36.44 0.84
C LYS A 26 7.06 35.85 0.98
N GLY A 27 6.75 35.17 2.09
CA GLY A 27 5.48 34.47 2.28
C GLY A 27 5.33 33.20 1.44
N GLN A 28 6.43 32.63 0.94
CA GLN A 28 6.46 31.49 0.02
C GLN A 28 6.83 30.18 0.73
N SER A 29 6.53 30.04 2.02
CA SER A 29 6.76 28.82 2.82
C SER A 29 6.20 27.56 2.13
N HIS A 30 4.99 27.64 1.60
CA HIS A 30 4.32 26.55 0.90
C HIS A 30 5.05 26.03 -0.36
N THR A 31 6.06 26.74 -0.87
CA THR A 31 6.82 26.33 -2.06
C THR A 31 8.01 25.41 -1.75
N LEU A 32 8.26 25.09 -0.48
CA LEU A 32 9.18 24.03 -0.10
C LEU A 32 8.52 22.67 -0.32
N GLY A 33 9.18 21.75 -1.01
CA GLY A 33 8.80 20.34 -1.08
C GLY A 33 9.77 19.47 -0.29
N PHE A 34 9.27 18.33 0.21
CA PHE A 34 10.09 17.29 0.82
C PHE A 34 9.65 15.92 0.30
N ILE A 35 10.58 15.09 -0.14
CA ILE A 35 10.33 13.71 -0.53
C ILE A 35 11.08 12.78 0.43
N SER A 36 10.35 11.96 1.17
CA SER A 36 10.92 10.87 1.97
C SER A 36 10.77 9.54 1.24
N GLY A 37 11.84 8.74 1.20
CA GLY A 37 11.79 7.37 0.70
C GLY A 37 11.33 6.37 1.74
N SER A 38 11.33 6.78 3.01
CA SER A 38 10.85 5.96 4.13
C SER A 38 9.47 6.43 4.57
N GLU A 39 8.49 5.53 4.62
CA GLU A 39 7.12 5.85 5.06
C GLU A 39 6.99 6.06 6.57
N GLN A 40 7.99 5.60 7.30
CA GLN A 40 7.97 5.33 8.72
C GLN A 40 9.35 5.64 9.34
N GLY A 41 9.38 5.86 10.66
CA GLY A 41 10.60 6.13 11.41
C GLY A 41 10.74 7.57 11.91
N THR A 42 11.66 7.77 12.86
CA THR A 42 11.88 9.05 13.55
C THR A 42 12.34 10.16 12.62
N VAL A 43 13.18 9.86 11.61
CA VAL A 43 13.68 10.85 10.64
C VAL A 43 12.57 11.36 9.73
N THR A 44 11.72 10.46 9.19
CA THR A 44 10.55 10.84 8.40
C THR A 44 9.57 11.66 9.23
N ALA A 45 9.29 11.25 10.47
CA ALA A 45 8.41 11.99 11.38
C ALA A 45 8.96 13.39 11.72
N LEU A 46 10.27 13.51 11.97
CA LEU A 46 10.94 14.78 12.19
C LEU A 46 10.87 15.68 10.95
N SER A 47 11.03 15.10 9.76
CA SER A 47 10.95 15.83 8.49
C SER A 47 9.54 16.34 8.22
N GLU A 48 8.51 15.54 8.49
CA GLU A 48 7.11 15.96 8.41
C GLU A 48 6.81 17.07 9.42
N ARG A 49 7.30 16.93 10.66
CA ARG A 49 7.20 17.95 11.70
C ARG A 49 7.86 19.26 11.28
N PHE A 50 9.07 19.19 10.71
CA PHE A 50 9.78 20.35 10.17
C PHE A 50 8.98 21.04 9.06
N MET A 51 8.39 20.27 8.13
CA MET A 51 7.56 20.83 7.06
C MET A 51 6.33 21.55 7.61
N THR A 52 5.68 20.99 8.63
CA THR A 52 4.57 21.63 9.34
C THR A 52 5.00 22.95 9.99
N ALA A 53 6.09 22.94 10.76
CA ALA A 53 6.64 24.15 11.40
C ALA A 53 7.06 25.21 10.37
N TYR A 54 7.63 24.77 9.25
CA TYR A 54 8.04 25.63 8.15
C TYR A 54 6.86 26.18 7.35
N GLY A 55 5.66 25.59 7.45
CA GLY A 55 4.49 26.08 6.73
C GLY A 55 4.28 25.49 5.35
N SER A 56 4.74 24.27 5.09
CA SER A 56 4.50 23.59 3.82
C SER A 56 3.81 22.27 4.00
N ARG A 57 2.74 22.06 3.22
CA ARG A 57 2.04 20.77 3.13
C ARG A 57 2.62 19.82 2.10
N ASN A 58 3.65 20.24 1.36
CA ASN A 58 4.27 19.43 0.31
C ASN A 58 5.30 18.43 0.88
N PHE A 59 4.88 17.67 1.90
CA PHE A 59 5.60 16.50 2.39
C PHE A 59 5.06 15.26 1.67
N LEU A 60 5.91 14.62 0.87
CA LEU A 60 5.55 13.49 0.03
C LEU A 60 6.37 12.28 0.44
N GLN A 61 5.73 11.12 0.37
CA GLN A 61 6.38 9.83 0.56
C GLN A 61 6.41 9.07 -0.76
N THR A 62 7.42 8.22 -0.92
CA THR A 62 7.51 7.30 -2.05
C THR A 62 6.39 6.26 -1.92
N PRO A 63 5.45 6.18 -2.88
CA PRO A 63 4.31 5.27 -2.74
C PRO A 63 4.73 3.81 -2.67
N SER A 64 4.05 3.03 -1.83
CA SER A 64 4.24 1.58 -1.76
C SER A 64 2.90 0.84 -1.63
N MET A 65 2.96 -0.49 -1.48
CA MET A 65 1.75 -1.28 -1.23
C MET A 65 1.09 -0.96 0.12
N ASP A 66 1.82 -0.40 1.08
CA ASP A 66 1.30 -0.05 2.39
C ASP A 66 0.27 1.09 2.27
N ASP A 67 0.45 2.02 1.31
CA ASP A 67 -0.57 3.02 0.97
C ASP A 67 -1.87 2.36 0.47
N SER A 68 -1.75 1.34 -0.40
CA SER A 68 -2.90 0.59 -0.91
C SER A 68 -3.61 -0.17 0.21
N TYR A 69 -2.87 -0.79 1.14
CA TYR A 69 -3.47 -1.45 2.30
C TYR A 69 -4.13 -0.46 3.28
N ALA A 70 -3.47 0.65 3.59
CA ALA A 70 -4.04 1.68 4.46
C ALA A 70 -5.32 2.28 3.86
N MET A 71 -5.34 2.51 2.54
CA MET A 71 -6.55 2.95 1.82
C MET A 71 -7.67 1.93 1.94
N VAL A 72 -7.38 0.63 1.79
CA VAL A 72 -8.40 -0.42 1.93
C VAL A 72 -8.92 -0.53 3.35
N LEU A 73 -8.06 -0.47 4.37
CA LEU A 73 -8.49 -0.46 5.77
C LEU A 73 -9.36 0.77 6.08
N ASN A 74 -9.00 1.94 5.54
CA ASN A 74 -9.82 3.13 5.69
C ASN A 74 -11.20 2.98 5.00
N LEU A 75 -11.22 2.57 3.74
CA LEU A 75 -12.46 2.47 2.95
C LEU A 75 -13.39 1.33 3.36
N MET A 76 -12.83 0.20 3.83
CA MET A 76 -13.60 -1.01 4.13
C MET A 76 -13.83 -1.25 5.63
N GLN A 77 -12.97 -0.71 6.50
CA GLN A 77 -13.10 -0.85 7.96
C GLN A 77 -13.24 0.49 8.70
N GLY A 78 -13.05 1.63 8.01
CA GLY A 78 -13.14 2.95 8.65
C GLY A 78 -11.95 3.32 9.53
N VAL A 79 -10.82 2.61 9.41
CA VAL A 79 -9.65 2.80 10.29
C VAL A 79 -8.42 3.24 9.50
N ASP A 80 -7.70 4.25 10.00
CA ASP A 80 -6.34 4.57 9.53
C ASP A 80 -5.34 3.70 10.28
N ALA A 81 -4.87 2.66 9.61
CA ALA A 81 -3.99 1.65 10.16
C ALA A 81 -3.09 1.05 9.08
N LEU A 82 -2.07 0.32 9.52
CA LEU A 82 -1.25 -0.55 8.68
C LEU A 82 -1.88 -1.95 8.65
N ALA A 83 -1.72 -2.66 7.54
CA ALA A 83 -2.11 -4.07 7.49
C ALA A 83 -1.07 -4.95 8.20
N GLY A 84 -1.50 -5.61 9.27
CA GLY A 84 -0.76 -6.67 9.94
C GLY A 84 -1.24 -8.04 9.51
N PHE A 85 -0.32 -8.94 9.21
CA PHE A 85 -0.64 -10.30 8.77
C PHE A 85 0.00 -11.32 9.71
N ASP A 86 -0.78 -12.23 10.27
CA ASP A 86 -0.31 -13.26 11.21
C ASP A 86 0.18 -14.52 10.45
N PHE A 87 1.26 -14.34 9.70
CA PHE A 87 1.88 -15.41 8.91
C PHE A 87 2.34 -16.60 9.75
N GLU A 88 2.70 -16.39 11.01
CA GLU A 88 3.19 -17.44 11.89
C GLU A 88 2.10 -18.44 12.27
N ASN A 89 0.82 -18.06 12.16
CA ASN A 89 -0.30 -18.89 12.59
C ASN A 89 -1.28 -19.26 11.47
N THR A 90 -1.09 -18.79 10.24
CA THR A 90 -1.91 -19.25 9.11
C THR A 90 -1.58 -20.70 8.71
N ASP A 91 -2.58 -21.44 8.23
CA ASP A 91 -2.43 -22.78 7.64
C ASP A 91 -2.68 -22.79 6.12
N PHE A 92 -3.14 -21.68 5.54
CA PHE A 92 -3.38 -21.55 4.11
C PHE A 92 -3.17 -20.09 3.67
N VAL A 93 -2.08 -19.85 2.94
CA VAL A 93 -1.77 -18.56 2.33
C VAL A 93 -2.21 -18.55 0.88
N LEU A 94 -3.10 -17.63 0.54
CA LEU A 94 -3.50 -17.32 -0.83
C LEU A 94 -2.83 -16.01 -1.23
N SER A 95 -1.76 -16.09 -2.02
CA SER A 95 -0.90 -14.96 -2.33
C SER A 95 -1.07 -14.50 -3.78
N PHE A 96 -1.52 -13.26 -3.97
CA PHE A 96 -1.65 -12.60 -5.26
C PHE A 96 -0.41 -11.72 -5.50
N GLY A 97 0.57 -12.26 -6.24
CA GLY A 97 1.78 -11.54 -6.69
C GLY A 97 2.82 -11.19 -5.61
N SER A 98 2.55 -11.51 -4.34
CA SER A 98 3.41 -11.12 -3.22
C SER A 98 4.67 -11.98 -3.21
N GLY A 99 5.84 -11.35 -3.32
CA GLY A 99 7.14 -12.05 -3.31
C GLY A 99 7.55 -12.44 -1.90
N ILE A 100 6.78 -13.31 -1.23
CA ILE A 100 6.93 -13.65 0.21
C ILE A 100 8.38 -13.99 0.57
N ILE A 101 9.09 -14.74 -0.27
CA ILE A 101 10.50 -15.09 -0.04
C ILE A 101 11.49 -14.29 -0.91
N ASP A 102 10.97 -13.34 -1.70
CA ASP A 102 11.70 -12.41 -2.56
C ASP A 102 11.85 -11.01 -1.92
N GLY A 103 11.60 -10.91 -0.61
CA GLY A 103 11.76 -9.67 0.17
C GLY A 103 10.48 -8.87 0.37
N TRP A 104 9.31 -9.50 0.23
CA TRP A 104 8.03 -8.92 0.64
C TRP A 104 7.94 -8.89 2.18
N GLY A 105 7.67 -7.72 2.75
CA GLY A 105 7.74 -7.52 4.20
C GLY A 105 9.15 -7.72 4.76
N SER A 106 9.28 -8.22 5.99
CA SER A 106 10.58 -8.53 6.60
C SER A 106 11.11 -9.89 6.12
N PRO A 107 12.26 -9.97 5.41
CA PRO A 107 12.75 -11.23 4.86
C PRO A 107 13.01 -12.29 5.93
N VAL A 108 13.60 -11.89 7.07
CA VAL A 108 13.89 -12.82 8.19
C VAL A 108 12.60 -13.41 8.74
N ARG A 109 11.57 -12.56 8.93
CA ARG A 109 10.26 -13.00 9.39
C ARG A 109 9.61 -13.95 8.39
N MET A 110 9.63 -13.60 7.11
CA MET A 110 8.98 -14.41 6.07
C MET A 110 9.69 -15.74 5.84
N PHE A 111 11.03 -15.81 5.91
CA PHE A 111 11.74 -17.08 5.87
C PHE A 111 11.38 -17.99 7.05
N ARG A 112 11.25 -17.42 8.26
CA ARG A 112 10.80 -18.16 9.44
C ARG A 112 9.36 -18.67 9.30
N ALA A 113 8.44 -17.83 8.80
CA ALA A 113 7.06 -18.23 8.55
C ALA A 113 6.98 -19.34 7.49
N ASN A 114 7.71 -19.20 6.38
CA ASN A 114 7.79 -20.19 5.32
C ASN A 114 8.36 -21.54 5.80
N SER A 115 9.39 -21.52 6.65
CA SER A 115 9.90 -22.74 7.29
C SER A 115 8.84 -23.38 8.20
N ARG A 116 8.13 -22.57 8.99
CA ARG A 116 7.07 -23.06 9.89
C ARG A 116 5.91 -23.69 9.15
N TRP A 117 5.43 -23.11 8.04
CA TRP A 117 4.34 -23.70 7.24
C TRP A 117 4.66 -25.13 6.81
N ARG A 118 5.90 -25.40 6.39
CA ARG A 118 6.35 -26.75 6.03
C ARG A 118 6.29 -27.73 7.21
N THR A 119 6.58 -27.27 8.42
CA THR A 119 6.54 -28.12 9.63
C THR A 119 5.13 -28.42 10.10
N ILE A 120 4.19 -27.48 9.92
CA ILE A 120 2.80 -27.62 10.40
C ILE A 120 1.84 -28.10 9.31
N GLY A 121 2.34 -28.42 8.11
CA GLY A 121 1.51 -28.81 6.96
C GLY A 121 0.67 -27.67 6.37
N GLY A 122 1.08 -26.41 6.59
CA GLY A 122 0.44 -25.24 5.99
C GLY A 122 0.69 -25.18 4.48
N LYS A 123 -0.26 -24.62 3.72
CA LYS A 123 -0.20 -24.52 2.27
C LYS A 123 -0.02 -23.07 1.80
N VAL A 124 0.80 -22.88 0.78
CA VAL A 124 0.97 -21.61 0.07
C VAL A 124 0.57 -21.79 -1.38
N VAL A 125 -0.45 -21.06 -1.81
CA VAL A 125 -0.83 -20.93 -3.22
C VAL A 125 -0.39 -19.57 -3.73
N GLN A 126 0.55 -19.57 -4.68
CA GLN A 126 1.11 -18.37 -5.29
C GLN A 126 0.47 -18.13 -6.65
N ILE A 127 -0.22 -17.00 -6.80
CA ILE A 127 -0.89 -16.56 -8.02
C ILE A 127 -0.08 -15.40 -8.59
N GLU A 128 0.62 -15.64 -9.69
CA GLU A 128 1.35 -14.59 -10.40
C GLU A 128 1.74 -15.04 -11.83
N PRO A 129 1.97 -14.13 -12.78
CA PRO A 129 2.23 -14.50 -14.17
C PRO A 129 3.56 -15.23 -14.41
N ARG A 130 4.55 -15.05 -13.54
CA ARG A 130 5.90 -15.61 -13.69
C ARG A 130 6.20 -16.66 -12.62
N LEU A 131 7.03 -17.65 -12.95
CA LEU A 131 7.56 -18.55 -11.93
C LEU A 131 8.66 -17.84 -11.11
N SER A 132 8.25 -17.10 -10.08
CA SER A 132 9.16 -16.46 -9.12
C SER A 132 9.82 -17.48 -8.18
N ASN A 133 10.78 -17.05 -7.34
CA ASN A 133 11.29 -17.94 -6.30
C ASN A 133 10.17 -18.32 -5.35
N THR A 134 9.30 -17.36 -4.99
CA THR A 134 8.12 -17.61 -4.17
C THR A 134 7.20 -18.65 -4.79
N ALA A 135 6.90 -18.53 -6.08
CA ALA A 135 6.10 -19.52 -6.82
C ALA A 135 6.78 -20.90 -6.84
N ALA A 136 8.08 -20.96 -7.14
CA ALA A 136 8.86 -22.20 -7.19
C ALA A 136 8.96 -22.92 -5.82
N LYS A 137 8.76 -22.20 -4.71
CA LYS A 137 8.76 -22.75 -3.35
C LYS A 137 7.37 -22.89 -2.73
N SER A 138 6.33 -22.48 -3.44
CA SER A 138 4.93 -22.65 -3.03
C SER A 138 4.44 -24.07 -3.28
N ASP A 139 3.33 -24.46 -2.64
CA ASP A 139 2.69 -25.76 -2.88
C ASP A 139 1.98 -25.80 -4.23
N LYS A 140 1.50 -24.64 -4.70
CA LYS A 140 0.90 -24.50 -6.03
C LYS A 140 1.18 -23.12 -6.59
N TRP A 141 1.79 -23.08 -7.75
CA TRP A 141 1.84 -21.90 -8.61
C TRP A 141 0.65 -21.88 -9.56
N ILE A 142 -0.01 -20.73 -9.68
CA ILE A 142 -1.10 -20.48 -10.63
C ILE A 142 -0.68 -19.34 -11.56
N PRO A 143 -0.35 -19.62 -12.84
CA PRO A 143 0.01 -18.61 -13.82
C PRO A 143 -1.23 -17.86 -14.28
N ILE A 144 -1.44 -16.66 -13.73
CA ILE A 144 -2.56 -15.79 -14.09
C ILE A 144 -2.16 -14.82 -15.21
N ASN A 145 -3.11 -14.43 -16.06
CA ASN A 145 -2.94 -13.30 -16.97
C ASN A 145 -2.66 -11.99 -16.19
N PRO A 146 -1.58 -11.25 -16.48
CA PRO A 146 -1.24 -10.03 -15.73
C PRO A 146 -2.38 -9.02 -15.68
N GLY A 147 -2.66 -8.47 -14.49
CA GLY A 147 -3.66 -7.43 -14.28
C GLY A 147 -5.09 -7.94 -14.05
N THR A 148 -5.28 -9.26 -14.02
CA THR A 148 -6.60 -9.91 -13.82
C THR A 148 -6.76 -10.53 -12.42
N GLU A 149 -5.84 -10.23 -11.50
CA GLU A 149 -5.83 -10.77 -10.13
C GLU A 149 -7.10 -10.42 -9.33
N ALA A 150 -7.63 -9.21 -9.53
CA ALA A 150 -8.89 -8.79 -8.92
C ALA A 150 -10.07 -9.65 -9.41
N ASP A 151 -10.13 -9.97 -10.71
CA ASP A 151 -11.19 -10.79 -11.28
C ASP A 151 -11.14 -12.22 -10.75
N LEU A 152 -9.94 -12.77 -10.55
CA LEU A 152 -9.79 -14.05 -9.87
C LEU A 152 -10.32 -13.98 -8.44
N ALA A 153 -9.91 -12.97 -7.66
CA ALA A 153 -10.37 -12.82 -6.28
C ALA A 153 -11.91 -12.71 -6.20
N PHE A 154 -12.55 -11.96 -7.10
CA PHE A 154 -14.01 -11.93 -7.19
C PHE A 154 -14.63 -13.26 -7.65
N GLY A 155 -13.98 -14.01 -8.54
CA GLY A 155 -14.38 -15.36 -8.92
C GLY A 155 -14.32 -16.36 -7.76
N LEU A 156 -13.31 -16.24 -6.89
CA LEU A 156 -13.25 -17.03 -5.66
C LEU A 156 -14.38 -16.64 -4.71
N ALA A 157 -14.63 -15.34 -4.53
CA ALA A 157 -15.76 -14.84 -3.75
C ALA A 157 -17.11 -15.37 -4.26
N HIS A 158 -17.33 -15.37 -5.58
CA HIS A 158 -18.53 -15.96 -6.21
C HIS A 158 -18.75 -17.40 -5.74
N VAL A 159 -17.71 -18.24 -5.82
CA VAL A 159 -17.82 -19.66 -5.45
C VAL A 159 -18.11 -19.82 -3.96
N ILE A 160 -17.41 -19.07 -3.10
CA ILE A 160 -17.61 -19.08 -1.64
C ILE A 160 -19.05 -18.69 -1.29
N ILE A 161 -19.57 -17.64 -1.91
CA ILE A 161 -20.93 -17.14 -1.68
C ILE A 161 -21.98 -18.12 -2.20
N LYS A 162 -21.84 -18.59 -3.44
CA LYS A 162 -22.78 -19.50 -4.10
C LYS A 162 -22.92 -20.82 -3.33
N GLN A 163 -21.83 -21.30 -2.73
CA GLN A 163 -21.81 -22.53 -1.93
C GLN A 163 -22.05 -22.28 -0.43
N SER A 164 -22.34 -21.04 -0.02
CA SER A 164 -22.54 -20.67 1.39
C SER A 164 -21.38 -21.09 2.31
N LEU A 165 -20.15 -20.97 1.83
CA LEU A 165 -18.92 -21.31 2.56
C LEU A 165 -18.34 -20.14 3.36
N TYR A 166 -18.97 -18.96 3.30
CA TYR A 166 -18.54 -17.79 4.05
C TYR A 166 -18.94 -17.88 5.52
N ASN A 167 -18.22 -17.16 6.37
CA ASN A 167 -18.51 -17.01 7.78
C ASN A 167 -19.74 -16.10 7.96
N LYS A 168 -20.91 -16.71 8.17
CA LYS A 168 -22.19 -15.98 8.32
C LYS A 168 -22.16 -15.02 9.50
N ASP A 169 -21.70 -15.48 10.66
CA ASP A 169 -21.63 -14.65 11.87
C ASP A 169 -20.78 -13.40 11.65
N PHE A 170 -19.66 -13.52 10.93
CA PHE A 170 -18.83 -12.36 10.58
C PHE A 170 -19.59 -11.39 9.69
N ILE A 171 -20.23 -11.90 8.64
CA ILE A 171 -20.93 -11.07 7.65
C ILE A 171 -22.15 -10.38 8.29
N ASP A 172 -22.92 -11.07 9.10
CA ASP A 172 -24.15 -10.55 9.71
C ASP A 172 -23.85 -9.48 10.77
N ASN A 173 -22.73 -9.59 11.49
CA ASN A 173 -22.42 -8.70 12.62
C ASN A 173 -21.36 -7.61 12.31
N TYR A 174 -20.52 -7.81 11.28
CA TYR A 174 -19.35 -6.95 11.03
C TYR A 174 -19.23 -6.50 9.57
N SER A 175 -20.28 -6.63 8.77
CA SER A 175 -20.29 -6.14 7.39
C SER A 175 -21.53 -5.30 7.07
N PHE A 176 -21.44 -4.50 6.01
CA PHE A 176 -22.55 -3.71 5.48
C PHE A 176 -22.62 -3.85 3.96
N GLY A 177 -23.83 -3.85 3.40
CA GLY A 177 -24.03 -3.91 1.95
C GLY A 177 -23.74 -5.27 1.30
N PHE A 178 -23.64 -6.34 2.10
CA PHE A 178 -23.31 -7.68 1.62
C PHE A 178 -24.28 -8.20 0.56
N ASP A 179 -25.59 -7.98 0.69
CA ASP A 179 -26.57 -8.50 -0.28
C ASP A 179 -26.38 -7.92 -1.69
N HIS A 180 -26.13 -6.61 -1.78
CA HIS A 180 -25.85 -5.96 -3.05
C HIS A 180 -24.54 -6.47 -3.66
N TRP A 181 -23.49 -6.60 -2.83
CA TRP A 181 -22.21 -7.12 -3.27
C TRP A 181 -22.31 -8.60 -3.71
N LYS A 182 -23.01 -9.43 -2.94
CA LYS A 182 -23.31 -10.84 -3.25
C LYS A 182 -24.00 -10.97 -4.59
N LYS A 183 -25.05 -10.19 -4.84
CA LYS A 183 -25.74 -10.19 -6.14
C LYS A 183 -24.75 -9.93 -7.28
N ARG A 184 -23.94 -8.87 -7.14
CA ARG A 184 -22.92 -8.53 -8.14
C ARG A 184 -21.92 -9.66 -8.37
N MET A 185 -21.39 -10.27 -7.30
CA MET A 185 -20.47 -11.41 -7.42
C MET A 185 -21.11 -12.59 -8.17
N LEU A 186 -22.37 -12.89 -7.87
CA LEU A 186 -23.10 -13.99 -8.49
C LEU A 186 -23.42 -13.73 -9.97
N ASP A 187 -23.73 -12.49 -10.34
CA ASP A 187 -24.12 -12.11 -11.70
C ASP A 187 -22.90 -11.90 -12.64
N GLU A 188 -21.84 -11.28 -12.13
CA GLU A 188 -20.71 -10.80 -12.94
C GLU A 188 -19.51 -11.76 -12.96
N TYR A 189 -19.26 -12.51 -11.89
CA TYR A 189 -17.99 -13.22 -11.67
C TYR A 189 -18.13 -14.75 -11.59
N SER A 190 -18.97 -15.35 -12.44
CA SER A 190 -19.02 -16.82 -12.54
C SER A 190 -17.67 -17.41 -12.93
N PRO A 191 -17.32 -18.64 -12.50
CA PRO A 191 -16.07 -19.28 -12.87
C PRO A 191 -15.81 -19.25 -14.38
N ASP A 192 -16.82 -19.51 -15.23
CA ASP A 192 -16.69 -19.48 -16.69
C ASP A 192 -16.25 -18.12 -17.24
N LYS A 193 -16.76 -17.03 -16.67
CA LYS A 193 -16.39 -15.67 -17.08
C LYS A 193 -14.97 -15.35 -16.61
N VAL A 194 -14.68 -15.66 -15.35
CA VAL A 194 -13.37 -15.40 -14.74
C VAL A 194 -12.27 -16.21 -15.40
N ALA A 195 -12.55 -17.46 -15.79
CA ALA A 195 -11.59 -18.32 -16.51
C ALA A 195 -11.16 -17.70 -17.85
N LYS A 196 -12.10 -17.10 -18.60
CA LYS A 196 -11.81 -16.43 -19.87
C LYS A 196 -10.88 -15.23 -19.69
N THR A 197 -11.09 -14.45 -18.64
CA THR A 197 -10.27 -13.24 -18.38
C THR A 197 -8.90 -13.61 -17.81
N THR A 198 -8.89 -14.51 -16.82
CA THR A 198 -7.69 -14.82 -16.02
C THR A 198 -6.78 -15.88 -16.66
N GLY A 199 -7.30 -16.68 -17.60
CA GLY A 199 -6.59 -17.83 -18.15
C GLY A 199 -6.56 -19.04 -17.22
N ILE A 200 -7.29 -19.02 -16.11
CA ILE A 200 -7.29 -20.10 -15.10
C ILE A 200 -8.51 -20.99 -15.29
N ASP A 201 -8.32 -22.31 -15.33
CA ASP A 201 -9.42 -23.27 -15.49
C ASP A 201 -10.49 -23.14 -14.38
N ASN A 202 -11.76 -23.29 -14.79
CA ASN A 202 -12.91 -23.32 -13.88
C ASN A 202 -12.74 -24.24 -12.68
N SER A 203 -12.23 -25.46 -12.92
CA SER A 203 -12.01 -26.46 -11.88
C SER A 203 -10.97 -25.99 -10.85
N THR A 204 -9.94 -25.28 -11.30
CA THR A 204 -8.93 -24.66 -10.43
C THR A 204 -9.55 -23.54 -9.60
N ILE A 205 -10.34 -22.64 -10.20
CA ILE A 205 -11.02 -21.56 -9.48
C ILE A 205 -11.93 -22.13 -8.37
N ILE A 206 -12.77 -23.11 -8.71
CA ILE A 206 -13.70 -23.73 -7.77
C ILE A 206 -12.97 -24.45 -6.64
N SER A 207 -11.94 -25.23 -6.99
CA SER A 207 -11.12 -25.97 -6.01
C SER A 207 -10.39 -25.01 -5.07
N LEU A 208 -9.80 -23.95 -5.61
CA LEU A 208 -9.06 -22.96 -4.84
C LEU A 208 -9.96 -22.24 -3.84
N ALA A 209 -11.15 -21.79 -4.28
CA ALA A 209 -12.14 -21.14 -3.43
C ALA A 209 -12.58 -22.04 -2.26
N ARG A 210 -12.86 -23.32 -2.55
CA ARG A 210 -13.23 -24.32 -1.53
C ARG A 210 -12.11 -24.57 -0.53
N ASN A 211 -10.88 -24.74 -1.02
CA ASN A 211 -9.74 -24.99 -0.15
C ASN A 211 -9.46 -23.79 0.76
N PHE A 212 -9.50 -22.58 0.21
CA PHE A 212 -9.34 -21.35 0.99
C PHE A 212 -10.42 -21.22 2.07
N ALA A 213 -11.70 -21.32 1.71
CA ALA A 213 -12.80 -21.14 2.67
C ALA A 213 -12.92 -22.24 3.73
N ARG A 214 -12.41 -23.45 3.46
CA ARG A 214 -12.45 -24.58 4.40
C ARG A 214 -11.19 -24.71 5.27
N SER A 215 -10.16 -23.90 5.00
CA SER A 215 -8.95 -23.90 5.82
C SER A 215 -9.26 -23.34 7.21
N SER A 216 -8.51 -23.76 8.23
CA SER A 216 -8.83 -23.37 9.61
C SER A 216 -8.42 -21.93 9.90
N ARG A 217 -7.32 -21.48 9.29
CA ARG A 217 -6.74 -20.15 9.46
C ARG A 217 -6.27 -19.57 8.11
N PRO A 218 -7.21 -19.33 7.17
CA PRO A 218 -6.90 -18.84 5.84
C PRO A 218 -6.47 -17.37 5.87
N LEU A 219 -5.49 -17.04 5.03
CA LEU A 219 -5.01 -15.69 4.84
C LEU A 219 -4.81 -15.39 3.36
N ALA A 220 -5.52 -14.39 2.84
CA ALA A 220 -5.29 -13.86 1.50
C ALA A 220 -4.45 -12.57 1.56
N ILE A 221 -3.43 -12.46 0.72
CA ILE A 221 -2.57 -11.28 0.61
C ILE A 221 -2.34 -10.88 -0.84
N CYS A 222 -2.05 -9.61 -1.05
CA CYS A 222 -1.67 -9.08 -2.36
C CYS A 222 -0.51 -8.06 -2.25
N GLY A 223 0.09 -7.80 -3.40
CA GLY A 223 1.28 -6.97 -3.55
C GLY A 223 2.12 -7.49 -4.70
N ARG A 224 3.17 -6.76 -5.08
CA ARG A 224 4.07 -7.18 -6.15
C ARG A 224 5.51 -7.14 -5.68
N GLY A 225 6.24 -8.22 -5.97
CA GLY A 225 7.67 -8.32 -5.63
C GLY A 225 7.92 -8.03 -4.15
N GLN A 226 8.79 -7.07 -3.86
CA GLN A 226 9.15 -6.64 -2.49
C GLN A 226 8.10 -5.74 -1.80
N GLY A 227 7.03 -5.33 -2.49
CA GLY A 227 6.02 -4.43 -1.93
C GLY A 227 6.33 -2.93 -2.05
N LYS A 228 7.38 -2.55 -2.77
CA LYS A 228 7.83 -1.16 -2.97
C LYS A 228 7.05 -0.37 -4.04
N THR A 229 5.87 -0.86 -4.41
CA THR A 229 5.05 -0.25 -5.46
C THR A 229 3.59 -0.37 -5.05
N PRO A 230 2.79 0.69 -5.21
CA PRO A 230 1.36 0.65 -4.92
C PRO A 230 0.66 -0.34 -5.85
N GLY A 231 -0.44 -0.91 -5.36
CA GLY A 231 -1.27 -1.84 -6.10
C GLY A 231 -2.60 -1.25 -6.54
N SER A 232 -3.35 -2.01 -7.35
CA SER A 232 -4.71 -1.64 -7.73
C SER A 232 -5.63 -1.66 -6.50
N SER A 233 -6.43 -0.60 -6.34
CA SER A 233 -7.45 -0.57 -5.29
C SER A 233 -8.48 -1.68 -5.45
N SER A 234 -8.84 -2.05 -6.70
CA SER A 234 -9.77 -3.15 -6.95
C SER A 234 -9.23 -4.50 -6.47
N GLU A 235 -7.95 -4.77 -6.72
CA GLU A 235 -7.29 -6.00 -6.28
C GLU A 235 -7.21 -6.06 -4.75
N PHE A 236 -6.73 -4.98 -4.12
CA PHE A 236 -6.55 -4.96 -2.67
C PHE A 236 -7.89 -5.06 -1.94
N MET A 237 -8.94 -4.38 -2.43
CA MET A 237 -10.30 -4.52 -1.88
C MET A 237 -10.87 -5.93 -2.09
N ALA A 238 -10.67 -6.53 -3.26
CA ALA A 238 -11.16 -7.89 -3.54
C ALA A 238 -10.47 -8.94 -2.64
N VAL A 239 -9.15 -8.84 -2.47
CA VAL A 239 -8.37 -9.73 -1.60
C VAL A 239 -8.72 -9.52 -0.14
N HIS A 240 -8.94 -8.28 0.29
CA HIS A 240 -9.41 -7.99 1.63
C HIS A 240 -10.84 -8.53 1.88
N ALA A 241 -11.73 -8.44 0.88
CA ALA A 241 -13.07 -9.01 0.94
C ALA A 241 -13.04 -10.55 1.07
N LEU A 242 -12.05 -11.24 0.47
CA LEU A 242 -11.86 -12.68 0.69
C LEU A 242 -11.56 -13.01 2.16
N ASN A 243 -10.71 -12.22 2.82
CA ASN A 243 -10.44 -12.37 4.25
C ASN A 243 -11.69 -12.12 5.11
N ALA A 244 -12.49 -11.10 4.75
CA ALA A 244 -13.78 -10.84 5.39
C ALA A 244 -14.76 -12.03 5.22
N LEU A 245 -14.89 -12.55 4.00
CA LEU A 245 -15.79 -13.68 3.68
C LEU A 245 -15.49 -14.92 4.52
N VAL A 246 -14.22 -15.22 4.78
CA VAL A 246 -13.84 -16.39 5.60
C VAL A 246 -13.70 -16.05 7.09
N GLY A 247 -13.98 -14.80 7.47
CA GLY A 247 -13.91 -14.33 8.86
C GLY A 247 -12.50 -14.31 9.45
N SER A 248 -11.46 -14.13 8.62
CA SER A 248 -10.06 -14.09 9.07
C SER A 248 -9.60 -12.71 9.57
N ILE A 249 -10.44 -11.67 9.44
CA ILE A 249 -10.14 -10.35 10.00
C ILE A 249 -10.17 -10.40 11.53
N ASN A 250 -9.13 -9.86 12.17
CA ASN A 250 -8.92 -9.84 13.63
C ASN A 250 -8.95 -11.25 14.26
N ARG A 251 -8.44 -12.25 13.52
CA ARG A 251 -8.30 -13.63 14.00
C ARG A 251 -6.84 -14.08 13.93
N LYS A 252 -6.52 -15.08 14.76
CA LYS A 252 -5.22 -15.77 14.73
C LYS A 252 -5.01 -16.44 13.38
N GLY A 253 -3.87 -16.18 12.75
CA GLY A 253 -3.55 -16.61 11.38
C GLY A 253 -4.20 -15.77 10.29
N GLY A 254 -4.80 -14.63 10.64
CA GLY A 254 -5.50 -13.75 9.71
C GLY A 254 -4.87 -12.36 9.58
N VAL A 255 -5.71 -11.38 9.21
CA VAL A 255 -5.30 -9.98 8.96
C VAL A 255 -5.82 -9.05 10.06
N TRP A 256 -5.01 -8.06 10.42
CA TRP A 256 -5.26 -7.11 11.50
C TRP A 256 -5.04 -5.67 11.01
N ALA A 257 -5.85 -4.76 11.53
CA ALA A 257 -5.54 -3.33 11.47
C ALA A 257 -4.58 -3.00 12.62
N VAL A 258 -3.34 -2.66 12.29
CA VAL A 258 -2.29 -2.34 13.26
C VAL A 258 -2.09 -0.83 13.31
N SER A 259 -2.22 -0.25 14.50
CA SER A 259 -1.96 1.17 14.71
C SER A 259 -0.55 1.52 14.27
N ARG A 260 -0.39 2.71 13.67
CA ARG A 260 0.94 3.21 13.34
C ARG A 260 1.74 3.37 14.64
N PRO A 261 3.01 2.95 14.67
CA PRO A 261 3.83 3.09 15.87
C PRO A 261 4.02 4.57 16.20
N GLY A 262 3.71 4.94 17.45
CA GLY A 262 4.14 6.20 18.02
C GLY A 262 5.64 6.12 18.31
N TYR A 263 6.46 6.80 17.51
CA TYR A 263 7.91 6.70 17.65
C TYR A 263 8.43 7.49 18.85
N ILE A 264 7.93 8.71 19.03
CA ILE A 264 8.38 9.69 20.02
C ILE A 264 7.18 10.59 20.36
N ASP A 265 6.97 10.88 21.65
CA ASP A 265 6.05 11.92 22.11
C ASP A 265 6.71 13.29 21.94
N TRP A 266 6.49 13.91 20.79
CA TRP A 266 6.97 15.25 20.51
C TRP A 266 6.04 16.30 21.15
N PRO A 267 6.57 17.46 21.61
CA PRO A 267 5.72 18.59 21.98
C PRO A 267 4.86 19.02 20.78
N GLU A 268 3.80 19.80 20.97
CA GLU A 268 3.07 20.36 19.82
C GLU A 268 3.98 21.26 18.97
N VAL A 269 3.67 21.41 17.68
CA VAL A 269 4.41 22.32 16.81
C VAL A 269 3.88 23.73 17.02
N GLU A 270 4.77 24.67 17.33
CA GLU A 270 4.42 26.10 17.34
C GLU A 270 4.22 26.59 15.89
N ILE A 271 3.01 27.08 15.59
CA ILE A 271 2.64 27.56 14.25
C ILE A 271 2.60 29.08 14.27
N ASP A 272 3.53 29.71 13.56
CA ASP A 272 3.51 31.15 13.34
C ASP A 272 2.61 31.57 12.17
N LYS A 273 2.41 32.88 11.99
CA LYS A 273 1.52 33.43 10.94
C LYS A 273 1.94 33.06 9.51
N ILE A 274 3.25 32.85 9.28
CA ILE A 274 3.77 32.46 7.95
C ILE A 274 3.47 30.98 7.72
N ALA A 275 3.66 30.16 8.74
CA ALA A 275 3.35 28.74 8.70
C ALA A 275 1.85 28.51 8.48
N GLU A 276 1.00 29.18 9.26
CA GLU A 276 -0.45 29.13 9.13
C GLU A 276 -0.90 29.41 7.69
N LYS A 277 -0.47 30.54 7.11
CA LYS A 277 -0.82 30.92 5.72
C LYS A 277 -0.32 29.91 4.69
N GLY A 278 0.87 29.35 4.90
CA GLY A 278 1.44 28.34 4.03
C GLY A 278 0.69 27.01 4.08
N LEU A 279 0.25 26.59 5.27
CA LEU A 279 -0.55 25.38 5.47
C LEU A 279 -1.98 25.49 4.89
N GLN A 280 -2.50 26.71 4.69
CA GLN A 280 -3.76 26.89 3.96
C GLN A 280 -3.63 26.69 2.44
N GLN A 281 -2.41 26.65 1.90
CA GLN A 281 -2.21 26.39 0.48
C GLN A 281 -2.46 24.91 0.15
N ARG A 282 -2.95 24.67 -1.06
CA ARG A 282 -3.14 23.31 -1.58
C ARG A 282 -1.79 22.66 -1.86
N ARG A 283 -1.74 21.34 -1.65
CA ARG A 283 -0.58 20.55 -2.06
C ARG A 283 -0.43 20.57 -3.57
N VAL A 284 0.81 20.61 -4.04
CA VAL A 284 1.14 20.62 -5.47
C VAL A 284 0.70 19.31 -6.15
N ASP A 285 0.77 18.19 -5.42
CA ASP A 285 0.35 16.89 -5.92
C ASP A 285 -1.18 16.69 -5.91
N GLY A 286 -1.93 17.52 -5.17
CA GLY A 286 -3.38 17.45 -5.03
C GLY A 286 -3.88 16.30 -4.13
N ALA A 287 -2.98 15.66 -3.38
CA ALA A 287 -3.36 14.66 -2.38
C ALA A 287 -4.26 15.29 -1.30
N GLY A 288 -5.35 14.61 -0.93
CA GLY A 288 -6.34 15.09 0.03
C GLY A 288 -7.34 16.12 -0.52
N ASP A 289 -7.22 16.56 -1.77
CA ASP A 289 -8.23 17.40 -2.42
C ASP A 289 -9.47 16.57 -2.82
N ARG A 290 -10.58 17.25 -3.20
CA ARG A 290 -11.84 16.61 -3.64
C ARG A 290 -11.65 15.53 -4.71
N LYS A 291 -10.65 15.67 -5.59
CA LYS A 291 -10.36 14.70 -6.65
C LYS A 291 -9.60 13.46 -6.15
N TYR A 292 -8.77 13.61 -5.12
CA TYR A 292 -7.89 12.56 -4.59
C TYR A 292 -7.98 12.49 -3.06
N PRO A 293 -9.20 12.29 -2.50
CA PRO A 293 -9.42 12.43 -1.06
C PRO A 293 -8.66 11.38 -0.23
N GLN A 294 -8.39 10.21 -0.81
CA GLN A 294 -7.76 9.06 -0.13
C GLN A 294 -6.30 8.85 -0.53
N SER A 295 -5.73 9.72 -1.35
CA SER A 295 -4.33 9.60 -1.77
C SER A 295 -3.43 10.30 -0.76
N ARG A 296 -2.42 9.59 -0.25
CA ARG A 296 -1.42 10.16 0.67
C ARG A 296 -0.35 10.98 -0.05
N SER A 297 0.13 10.49 -1.19
CA SER A 297 1.12 11.17 -2.02
C SER A 297 0.95 10.79 -3.48
N LEU A 298 1.05 11.77 -4.38
CA LEU A 298 0.93 11.57 -5.83
C LEU A 298 2.20 12.02 -6.54
N LEU A 299 3.33 11.34 -6.32
CA LEU A 299 4.65 11.78 -6.81
C LEU A 299 4.71 11.99 -8.33
N ASN A 300 4.10 11.11 -9.15
CA ASN A 300 4.05 11.31 -10.60
C ASN A 300 3.36 12.63 -10.98
N ARG A 301 2.29 12.98 -10.24
CA ARG A 301 1.58 14.24 -10.43
C ARG A 301 2.39 15.42 -9.89
N PHE A 302 3.03 15.28 -8.73
CA PHE A 302 3.91 16.29 -8.17
C PHE A 302 4.97 16.76 -9.18
N PHE A 303 5.71 15.81 -9.77
CA PHE A 303 6.69 16.13 -10.80
C PHE A 303 6.05 16.69 -12.06
N LYS A 304 4.90 16.16 -12.51
CA LYS A 304 4.17 16.75 -13.64
C LYS A 304 3.81 18.21 -13.40
N MET A 305 3.37 18.56 -12.20
CA MET A 305 2.98 19.92 -11.83
C MET A 305 4.19 20.86 -11.72
N ILE A 306 5.33 20.36 -11.24
CA ILE A 306 6.60 21.12 -11.23
C ILE A 306 7.01 21.54 -12.64
N HIS A 307 6.90 20.62 -13.62
CA HIS A 307 7.31 20.88 -15.00
C HIS A 307 6.25 21.60 -15.85
N SER A 308 4.99 21.63 -15.41
CA SER A 308 3.88 22.16 -16.23
C SER A 308 3.78 23.69 -16.30
N LYS A 309 4.54 24.41 -15.48
CA LYS A 309 4.44 25.87 -15.34
C LYS A 309 5.77 26.53 -15.66
N GLU A 310 5.71 27.73 -16.24
CA GLU A 310 6.91 28.55 -16.47
C GLU A 310 7.64 28.88 -15.14
N ILE A 311 6.86 29.17 -14.09
CA ILE A 311 7.37 29.29 -12.72
C ILE A 311 6.94 28.05 -11.93
N SER A 312 7.92 27.28 -11.47
CA SER A 312 7.67 26.08 -10.68
C SER A 312 6.88 26.43 -9.40
N PRO A 313 5.83 25.66 -9.06
CA PRO A 313 5.16 25.79 -7.77
C PRO A 313 6.05 25.40 -6.57
N ILE A 314 7.19 24.75 -6.82
CA ILE A 314 8.18 24.35 -5.81
C ILE A 314 9.49 25.08 -6.08
N GLN A 315 9.97 25.85 -5.11
CA GLN A 315 11.18 26.67 -5.21
C GLN A 315 12.39 26.02 -4.53
N ALA A 316 12.15 25.13 -3.56
CA ALA A 316 13.17 24.31 -2.92
C ALA A 316 12.62 22.89 -2.71
N LEU A 317 13.45 21.87 -2.93
CA LEU A 317 13.08 20.47 -2.76
C LEU A 317 14.14 19.75 -1.94
N LEU A 318 13.72 19.19 -0.81
CA LEU A 318 14.53 18.29 0.01
C LEU A 318 14.17 16.85 -0.34
N VAL A 319 15.17 15.98 -0.44
CA VAL A 319 14.98 14.55 -0.76
C VAL A 319 15.83 13.73 0.22
N SER A 320 15.19 12.81 0.94
CA SER A 320 15.84 11.93 1.92
C SER A 320 15.48 10.48 1.62
N ASP A 321 16.48 9.60 1.55
CA ASP A 321 16.34 8.16 1.30
C ASP A 321 15.49 7.78 0.08
N ALA A 322 15.28 8.70 -0.85
CA ALA A 322 14.46 8.50 -2.04
C ALA A 322 15.28 8.71 -3.31
N ASN A 323 14.93 7.94 -4.34
CA ASN A 323 15.45 8.14 -5.69
C ASN A 323 14.28 8.10 -6.70
N PRO A 324 13.41 9.13 -6.71
CA PRO A 324 12.20 9.13 -7.53
C PRO A 324 12.48 9.06 -9.04
N ARG A 325 13.69 9.44 -9.48
CA ARG A 325 14.12 9.26 -10.88
C ARG A 325 14.29 7.79 -11.28
N TYR A 326 14.60 6.91 -10.32
CA TYR A 326 14.81 5.49 -10.58
C TYR A 326 13.62 4.64 -10.12
N THR A 327 12.96 5.04 -9.03
CA THR A 327 11.93 4.22 -8.38
C THR A 327 10.52 4.47 -8.91
N LEU A 328 10.25 5.61 -9.56
CA LEU A 328 8.92 5.88 -10.11
C LEU A 328 8.77 5.31 -11.52
N PRO A 329 7.61 4.74 -11.86
CA PRO A 329 7.29 4.41 -13.24
C PRO A 329 7.21 5.70 -14.08
N ASP A 330 7.54 5.58 -15.38
CA ASP A 330 7.48 6.67 -16.36
C ASP A 330 8.36 7.91 -16.06
N SER A 331 9.41 7.75 -15.26
CA SER A 331 10.46 8.76 -15.11
C SER A 331 11.26 8.86 -16.41
N LYS A 332 10.98 9.86 -17.24
CA LYS A 332 11.79 10.12 -18.45
C LYS A 332 13.24 10.44 -18.04
N VAL A 333 14.20 9.80 -18.71
CA VAL A 333 15.64 10.10 -18.60
C VAL A 333 15.97 11.36 -19.38
#